data_AF-A0A0F7VPR0-F1
#
_entry.id   AF-A0A0F7VPR0-F1
#
_cell.length_a   1.000
_cell.length_b   1.000
_cell.length_c   1.000
_cell.angle_alpha   90.00
_cell.angle_beta   90.00
_cell.angle_gamma   90.00
#
_symmetry.space_group_name_H-M   'P 1'
#
loop_
_entity.id
_entity.type
_entity.pdbx_description
1 polymer ?
#
loop_
_entity_poly.entity_id
_entity_poly.type
_entity_poly.pdbx_seq_one_letter_code
_entity_poly.pdbx_strand_id
1 'polypeptide(L)'
;MPRASRRRGDAAKRHADTVRFVLFEARPAGLDFHQMVRATDLSSHQVRSGLAALRDLAAEKGWPPLIWTRAVGYQLGADRAALEAYERAVVREKLTEFRRFITGTVGPHAAAHPNDKWVKHIVAQLNSIESTLDLIASS
;
A
#
# COMPACT_ATOMS: atom_id res chain seq x y z
N MET A 1 -5.54 -17.92 -1.24
CA MET A 1 -5.99 -16.50 -1.13
C MET A 1 -6.77 -16.10 -2.39
N PRO A 2 -8.09 -15.79 -2.32
CA PRO A 2 -8.93 -15.54 -3.50
C PRO A 2 -8.93 -14.09 -4.02
N ARG A 3 -8.08 -13.20 -3.49
CA ARG A 3 -8.15 -11.75 -3.78
C ARG A 3 -7.50 -11.36 -5.11
N ALA A 4 -6.54 -12.14 -5.62
CA ALA A 4 -5.85 -11.85 -6.87
C ALA A 4 -6.74 -12.07 -8.11
N SER A 5 -7.60 -13.10 -8.11
CA SER A 5 -8.45 -13.41 -9.27
C SER A 5 -9.51 -12.33 -9.54
N ARG A 6 -10.13 -11.77 -8.48
CA ARG A 6 -11.10 -10.66 -8.61
C ARG A 6 -10.48 -9.37 -9.14
N ARG A 7 -9.20 -9.12 -8.87
CA ARG A 7 -8.47 -7.95 -9.36
C ARG A 7 -8.03 -8.07 -10.82
N ARG A 8 -8.01 -9.29 -11.37
CA ARG A 8 -7.55 -9.58 -12.74
C ARG A 8 -8.68 -9.86 -13.75
N GLY A 9 -9.94 -9.87 -13.30
CA GLY A 9 -11.08 -10.03 -14.20
C GLY A 9 -11.22 -8.86 -15.18
N ASP A 10 -11.79 -9.11 -16.36
CA ASP A 10 -11.86 -8.11 -17.43
C ASP A 10 -12.63 -6.84 -17.02
N ALA A 11 -13.63 -6.97 -16.14
CA ALA A 11 -14.32 -5.82 -15.56
C ALA A 11 -13.38 -4.93 -14.72
N ALA A 12 -12.53 -5.53 -13.88
CA ALA A 12 -11.58 -4.80 -13.04
C ALA A 12 -10.51 -4.09 -13.89
N LYS A 13 -10.07 -4.71 -15.00
CA LYS A 13 -9.18 -4.07 -15.98
C LYS A 13 -9.82 -2.86 -16.64
N ARG A 14 -11.08 -2.98 -17.11
CA ARG A 14 -11.82 -1.83 -17.66
C ARG A 14 -11.96 -0.69 -16.66
N HIS A 15 -12.28 -1.02 -15.39
CA HIS A 15 -12.33 0.00 -14.33
C HIS A 15 -10.96 0.65 -14.08
N ALA A 16 -9.87 -0.13 -14.13
CA ALA A 16 -8.52 0.39 -14.00
C ALA A 16 -8.16 1.35 -15.13
N ASP A 17 -8.57 1.06 -16.38
CA ASP A 17 -8.35 1.94 -17.52
C ASP A 17 -9.11 3.27 -17.36
N THR A 18 -10.38 3.24 -16.94
CA THR A 18 -11.17 4.45 -16.63
C THR A 18 -10.54 5.27 -15.51
N VAL A 19 -10.15 4.62 -14.40
CA VAL A 19 -9.49 5.29 -13.26
C VAL A 19 -8.16 5.90 -13.69
N ARG A 20 -7.37 5.19 -14.49
CA ARG A 20 -6.09 5.67 -15.02
C ARG A 20 -6.28 6.90 -15.89
N PHE A 21 -7.28 6.89 -16.79
CA PHE A 21 -7.59 8.01 -17.67
C PHE A 21 -7.91 9.27 -16.86
N VAL A 22 -8.87 9.16 -15.93
CA VAL A 22 -9.30 10.27 -15.08
C VAL A 22 -8.15 10.81 -14.21
N LEU A 23 -7.33 9.93 -13.63
CA LEU A 23 -6.16 10.36 -12.86
C LEU A 23 -5.08 11.03 -13.71
N PHE A 24 -4.95 10.66 -14.98
CA PHE A 24 -4.00 11.28 -15.90
C PHE A 24 -4.41 12.70 -16.29
N GLU A 25 -5.71 12.93 -16.49
CA GLU A 25 -6.31 14.25 -16.76
C GLU A 25 -6.23 15.17 -15.54
N ALA A 26 -6.38 14.62 -14.33
CA ALA A 26 -6.33 15.39 -13.09
C ALA A 26 -4.91 15.83 -12.67
N ARG A 27 -3.87 15.52 -13.44
CA ARG A 27 -2.49 15.89 -13.08
C ARG A 27 -2.27 17.40 -13.22
N PRO A 28 -1.56 18.03 -12.27
CA PRO A 28 -0.84 17.41 -11.13
C PRO A 28 -1.68 17.28 -9.84
N ALA A 29 -2.91 17.80 -9.81
CA ALA A 29 -3.71 18.01 -8.60
C ALA A 29 -4.24 16.74 -7.93
N GLY A 30 -4.28 15.59 -8.61
CA GLY A 30 -4.83 14.35 -8.06
C GLY A 30 -6.33 14.40 -7.80
N LEU A 31 -6.90 13.32 -7.25
CA LEU A 31 -8.34 13.24 -6.94
C LEU A 31 -8.59 12.51 -5.63
N ASP A 32 -9.45 13.06 -4.77
CA ASP A 32 -9.98 12.31 -3.64
C ASP A 32 -10.93 11.19 -4.07
N PHE A 33 -11.36 10.35 -3.11
CA PHE A 33 -12.21 9.20 -3.42
C PHE A 33 -13.58 9.57 -3.98
N HIS A 34 -14.20 10.64 -3.48
CA HIS A 34 -15.50 11.11 -3.95
C HIS A 34 -15.40 11.76 -5.33
N GLN A 35 -14.33 12.51 -5.57
CA GLN A 35 -14.01 13.08 -6.87
C GLN A 35 -13.78 11.98 -7.92
N MET A 36 -13.07 10.91 -7.59
CA MET A 36 -12.92 9.76 -8.50
C MET A 36 -14.25 9.08 -8.82
N VAL A 37 -15.10 8.83 -7.82
CA VAL A 37 -16.43 8.23 -8.06
C VAL A 37 -17.24 9.10 -9.03
N ARG A 38 -17.24 10.41 -8.82
CA ARG A 38 -17.94 11.36 -9.70
C ARG A 38 -17.32 11.45 -11.09
N ALA A 39 -16.00 11.48 -11.21
CA ALA A 39 -15.30 11.67 -12.48
C ALA A 39 -15.28 10.41 -13.35
N THR A 40 -15.41 9.23 -12.75
CA THR A 40 -15.41 7.96 -13.48
C THR A 40 -16.81 7.42 -13.78
N ASP A 41 -17.86 7.99 -13.18
CA ASP A 41 -19.23 7.45 -13.13
C ASP A 41 -19.30 5.97 -12.68
N LEU A 42 -18.28 5.51 -11.97
CA LEU A 42 -18.22 4.17 -11.40
C LEU A 42 -18.75 4.19 -9.95
N SER A 43 -19.37 3.09 -9.53
CA SER A 43 -19.70 2.91 -8.12
C SER A 43 -18.44 2.87 -7.24
N SER A 44 -18.58 3.22 -5.96
CA SER A 44 -17.49 3.14 -4.97
C SER A 44 -16.78 1.79 -4.95
N HIS A 45 -17.50 0.68 -5.14
CA HIS A 45 -16.90 -0.65 -5.19
C HIS A 45 -16.06 -0.86 -6.47
N GLN A 46 -16.55 -0.37 -7.61
CA GLN A 46 -15.83 -0.46 -8.89
C GLN A 46 -14.59 0.42 -8.89
N VAL A 47 -14.63 1.63 -8.32
CA VAL A 47 -13.43 2.48 -8.14
C VAL A 47 -12.39 1.78 -7.29
N ARG A 48 -12.77 1.17 -6.16
CA ARG A 48 -11.84 0.39 -5.32
C ARG A 48 -11.23 -0.79 -6.06
N SER A 49 -12.04 -1.50 -6.86
CA SER A 49 -11.57 -2.59 -7.70
C SER A 49 -10.60 -2.11 -8.77
N GLY A 50 -10.93 -1.01 -9.46
CA GLY A 50 -10.12 -0.37 -10.49
C GLY A 50 -8.79 0.13 -9.96
N LEU A 51 -8.76 0.79 -8.79
CA LEU A 51 -7.52 1.22 -8.13
C LEU A 51 -6.62 0.03 -7.76
N ALA A 52 -7.22 -1.06 -7.26
CA ALA A 52 -6.46 -2.26 -6.93
C ALA A 52 -5.84 -2.91 -8.18
N ALA A 53 -6.64 -3.06 -9.24
CA ALA A 53 -6.17 -3.57 -10.52
C ALA A 53 -5.15 -2.64 -11.19
N LEU A 54 -5.29 -1.32 -11.07
CA LEU A 54 -4.36 -0.34 -11.60
C LEU A 54 -2.98 -0.45 -10.94
N ARG A 55 -2.90 -0.70 -9.63
CA ARG A 55 -1.61 -0.96 -8.96
C ARG A 55 -0.92 -2.20 -9.53
N ASP A 56 -1.67 -3.28 -9.72
CA ASP A 56 -1.15 -4.53 -10.27
C ASP A 56 -0.66 -4.32 -11.71
N LEU A 57 -1.45 -3.63 -12.54
CA LEU A 57 -1.09 -3.30 -13.93
C LEU A 57 0.10 -2.35 -14.03
N ALA A 58 0.21 -1.38 -13.11
CA ALA A 58 1.33 -0.45 -13.10
C ALA A 58 2.64 -1.17 -12.81
N ALA A 59 2.63 -2.11 -11.87
CA ALA A 59 3.78 -2.97 -11.59
C ALA A 59 4.13 -3.88 -12.79
N GLU A 60 3.12 -4.47 -13.43
CA GLU A 60 3.33 -5.37 -14.59
C GLU A 60 3.87 -4.64 -15.82
N LYS A 61 3.38 -3.43 -16.10
CA LYS A 61 3.69 -2.68 -17.33
C LYS A 61 4.76 -1.60 -17.16
N GLY A 62 5.32 -1.45 -15.96
CA GLY A 62 6.29 -0.40 -15.66
C GLY A 62 5.70 1.01 -15.77
N TRP A 63 4.41 1.18 -15.48
CA TRP A 63 3.76 2.50 -15.52
C TRP A 63 4.10 3.32 -14.27
N PRO A 64 3.91 4.66 -14.32
CA PRO A 64 4.10 5.49 -13.15
C PRO A 64 3.29 4.97 -11.95
N PRO A 65 3.86 4.99 -10.74
CA PRO A 65 3.21 4.44 -9.56
C PRO A 65 1.95 5.23 -9.19
N LEU A 66 0.99 4.52 -8.61
CA LEU A 66 -0.22 5.09 -8.01
C LEU A 66 0.02 5.29 -6.51
N ILE A 67 0.05 6.55 -6.07
CA ILE A 67 0.14 6.91 -4.66
C ILE A 67 -1.16 7.54 -4.17
N TRP A 68 -1.34 7.60 -2.85
CA TRP A 68 -2.40 8.35 -2.21
C TRP A 68 -1.81 9.20 -1.08
N THR A 69 -2.14 10.48 -1.05
CA THR A 69 -1.83 11.35 0.09
C THR A 69 -3.10 11.99 0.62
N ARG A 70 -3.10 12.35 1.91
CA ARG A 70 -4.24 13.04 2.50
C ARG A 70 -4.46 14.44 1.90
N ALA A 71 -3.39 15.10 1.46
CA ALA A 71 -3.45 16.46 0.93
C ALA A 71 -3.94 16.51 -0.52
N VAL A 72 -3.60 15.51 -1.34
CA VAL A 72 -3.78 15.57 -2.80
C VAL A 72 -4.68 14.43 -3.33
N GLY A 73 -5.00 13.45 -2.50
CA GLY A 73 -5.75 12.28 -2.92
C GLY A 73 -4.92 11.30 -3.73
N TYR A 74 -5.56 10.58 -4.65
CA TYR A 74 -4.93 9.62 -5.54
C TYR A 74 -4.22 10.33 -6.68
N GLN A 75 -2.98 9.92 -6.96
CA GLN A 75 -2.14 10.52 -7.99
C GLN A 75 -1.42 9.44 -8.80
N LEU A 76 -1.34 9.66 -10.11
CA LEU A 76 -0.56 8.83 -11.02
C LEU A 76 0.66 9.63 -11.50
N GLY A 77 1.87 9.10 -11.30
CA GLY A 77 3.10 9.76 -11.74
C GLY A 77 3.39 11.04 -10.99
N ALA A 78 3.28 10.99 -9.66
CA ALA A 78 3.76 12.04 -8.78
C ALA A 78 5.28 12.26 -8.95
N ASP A 79 5.76 13.46 -8.60
CA ASP A 79 7.19 13.75 -8.66
C ASP A 79 7.99 12.93 -7.63
N ARG A 80 9.31 12.96 -7.77
CA ARG A 80 10.22 12.20 -6.92
C ARG A 80 10.03 12.50 -5.43
N ALA A 81 9.84 13.75 -5.05
CA ALA A 81 9.71 14.15 -3.65
C ALA A 81 8.41 13.59 -3.02
N ALA A 82 7.31 13.65 -3.77
CA ALA A 82 6.04 13.07 -3.36
C ALA A 82 6.09 11.54 -3.25
N LEU A 83 6.82 10.88 -4.15
CA LEU A 83 7.04 9.42 -4.08
C LEU A 83 7.86 9.04 -2.85
N GLU A 84 9.01 9.67 -2.63
CA GLU A 84 9.86 9.40 -1.47
C GLU A 84 9.09 9.66 -0.15
N ALA A 85 8.31 10.74 -0.07
CA ALA A 85 7.48 11.03 1.09
C ALA A 85 6.40 9.96 1.33
N TYR A 86 5.75 9.49 0.27
CA TYR A 86 4.75 8.42 0.35
C TYR A 86 5.38 7.10 0.80
N GLU A 87 6.52 6.72 0.22
CA GLU A 87 7.25 5.50 0.57
C GLU A 87 7.65 5.50 2.04
N ARG A 88 8.21 6.61 2.54
CA ARG A 88 8.54 6.78 3.97
C ARG A 88 7.31 6.68 4.86
N ALA A 89 6.17 7.25 4.44
CA ALA A 89 4.92 7.14 5.19
C ALA A 89 4.43 5.68 5.29
N VAL A 90 4.49 4.92 4.19
CA VAL A 90 4.14 3.49 4.16
C VAL A 90 5.10 2.69 5.04
N VAL A 91 6.41 2.96 4.99
CA VAL A 91 7.41 2.29 5.84
C VAL A 91 7.11 2.54 7.33
N ARG A 92 6.75 3.77 7.72
CA ARG A 92 6.37 4.10 9.11
C ARG A 92 5.11 3.37 9.58
N GLU A 93 4.11 3.26 8.71
CA GLU A 93 2.89 2.49 9.01
C GLU A 93 3.24 1.02 9.25
N LYS A 94 4.06 0.42 8.37
CA LYS A 94 4.49 -0.98 8.50
C LYS A 94 5.35 -1.19 9.74
N LEU A 95 6.26 -0.27 10.05
CA LEU A 95 7.05 -0.31 11.28
C LEU A 95 6.13 -0.30 12.52
N THR A 96 5.08 0.51 12.52
CA THR A 96 4.09 0.55 13.61
C THR A 96 3.33 -0.77 13.74
N GLU A 97 2.90 -1.36 12.63
CA GLU A 97 2.28 -2.70 12.61
C GLU A 97 3.24 -3.78 13.15
N PHE A 98 4.50 -3.77 12.72
CA PHE A 98 5.53 -4.70 13.18
C PHE A 98 5.80 -4.56 14.67
N ARG A 99 5.98 -3.34 15.18
CA ARG A 99 6.16 -3.07 16.61
C ARG A 99 5.00 -3.64 17.43
N ARG A 100 3.76 -3.38 17.00
CA ARG A 100 2.56 -3.92 17.68
C ARG A 100 2.52 -5.45 17.65
N PHE A 101 2.92 -6.07 16.56
CA PHE A 101 2.99 -7.53 16.47
C PHE A 101 4.07 -8.10 17.41
N ILE A 102 5.25 -7.49 17.46
CA ILE A 102 6.34 -7.87 18.36
C ILE A 102 5.88 -7.74 19.81
N THR A 103 5.39 -6.57 20.23
CA THR A 103 5.06 -6.30 21.64
C THR A 103 3.76 -6.98 22.08
N GLY A 104 2.78 -7.10 21.18
CA GLY A 104 1.44 -7.60 21.50
C GLY A 104 1.26 -9.11 21.35
N THR A 105 2.14 -9.79 20.63
CA THR A 105 1.98 -11.24 20.36
C THR A 105 3.28 -12.00 20.56
N VAL A 106 4.36 -11.58 19.90
CA VAL A 106 5.60 -12.36 19.92
C VAL A 106 6.32 -12.27 21.27
N GLY A 107 6.37 -11.10 21.89
CA GLY A 107 6.93 -10.90 23.23
C GLY A 107 6.23 -11.74 24.29
N PRO A 108 4.88 -11.69 24.41
CA PRO A 108 4.13 -12.56 25.29
C PRO A 108 4.37 -14.06 25.01
N HIS A 109 4.44 -14.46 23.73
CA HIS A 109 4.75 -15.84 23.37
C HIS A 109 6.16 -16.27 23.84
N ALA A 110 7.16 -15.42 23.63
CA ALA A 110 8.54 -15.68 24.08
C ALA A 110 8.64 -15.77 25.61
N ALA A 111 7.86 -14.96 26.34
CA ALA A 111 7.79 -15.02 27.80
C ALA A 111 7.11 -16.30 28.31
N ALA A 112 6.05 -16.77 27.63
CA ALA A 112 5.36 -18.01 27.99
C ALA A 112 6.18 -19.27 27.68
N HIS A 113 6.97 -19.23 26.60
CA HIS A 113 7.76 -20.38 26.13
C HIS A 113 9.22 -19.99 25.88
N PRO A 114 10.00 -19.65 26.94
CA PRO A 114 11.33 -19.06 26.81
C PRO A 114 12.40 -20.00 26.22
N ASN A 115 12.11 -21.30 26.08
CA ASN A 115 13.01 -22.28 25.50
C ASN A 115 12.57 -22.79 24.12
N ASP A 116 11.45 -22.30 23.59
CA ASP A 116 11.05 -22.64 22.24
C ASP A 116 12.04 -22.05 21.21
N LYS A 117 12.57 -22.92 20.35
CA LYS A 117 13.53 -22.54 19.31
C LYS A 117 12.87 -21.68 18.22
N TRP A 118 11.59 -21.94 17.91
CA TRP A 118 10.87 -21.19 16.89
C TRP A 118 10.62 -19.74 17.33
N VAL A 119 10.17 -19.53 18.57
CA VAL A 119 9.95 -18.16 19.08
C VAL A 119 11.25 -17.36 19.20
N LYS A 120 12.36 -18.00 19.61
CA LYS A 120 13.67 -17.33 19.62
C LYS A 120 14.10 -16.89 18.22
N HIS A 121 13.91 -17.77 17.23
CA HIS A 121 14.26 -17.46 15.85
C HIS A 121 13.42 -16.30 15.30
N ILE A 122 12.09 -16.33 15.47
CA ILE A 122 11.23 -15.28 14.94
C ILE A 122 11.46 -13.93 15.64
N VAL A 123 11.72 -13.90 16.96
CA VAL A 123 12.10 -12.66 17.67
C VAL A 123 13.34 -12.03 17.06
N ALA A 124 14.40 -12.82 16.82
CA ALA A 124 15.63 -12.30 16.22
C ALA A 124 15.41 -11.73 14.82
N GLN A 125 14.63 -12.42 13.97
CA GLN A 125 14.31 -11.94 12.62
C GLN A 125 13.47 -10.67 12.65
N LEU A 126 12.46 -10.60 13.52
CA LEU A 126 11.58 -9.44 13.64
C LEU A 126 12.31 -8.20 14.16
N ASN A 127 13.22 -8.35 15.13
CA ASN A 127 14.03 -7.23 15.63
C ASN A 127 14.97 -6.68 14.53
N SER A 128 15.51 -7.57 13.67
CA SER A 128 16.32 -7.17 12.51
C SER A 128 15.50 -6.38 11.47
N ILE A 129 14.29 -6.86 11.15
CA ILE A 129 13.36 -6.16 10.26
C ILE A 129 12.95 -4.81 10.85
N GLU A 130 12.62 -4.75 12.14
CA GLU A 130 12.27 -3.51 12.83
C GLU A 130 13.39 -2.48 12.70
N SER A 131 14.63 -2.88 12.99
CA SER A 131 15.81 -2.01 12.90
C SER A 131 16.03 -1.47 11.47
N THR A 132 15.82 -2.32 10.46
CA THR A 132 15.97 -1.93 9.05
C THR A 132 14.89 -0.94 8.64
N LEU A 133 13.64 -1.18 9.03
CA LEU A 133 12.51 -0.27 8.74
C LEU A 133 12.67 1.07 9.47
N ASP A 134 13.18 1.06 10.70
CA ASP A 134 13.45 2.27 11.49
C ASP A 134 14.55 3.14 10.86
N LEU A 135 15.61 2.52 10.33
CA LEU A 135 16.65 3.22 9.57
C LEU A 135 16.07 3.90 8.32
N ILE A 136 15.24 3.20 7.55
CA ILE A 136 14.59 3.76 6.36
C ILE A 136 13.66 4.92 6.74
N ALA A 137 12.87 4.77 7.82
CA ALA A 137 11.92 5.78 8.27
C ALA A 137 12.59 7.06 8.82
N SER A 138 13.83 6.94 9.31
CA SER A 138 14.61 8.00 9.95
C SER A 138 15.64 8.67 9.03
N SER A 139 15.95 8.04 7.89
CA SER A 139 16.74 8.63 6.80
C SER A 139 15.94 9.71 6.05
#